data_AF-A0A537LXH0-F1
#
_entry.id   AF-A0A537LXH0-F1
#
_cell.length_a   1.000
_cell.length_b   1.000
_cell.length_c   1.000
_cell.angle_alpha   90.00
_cell.angle_beta   90.00
_cell.angle_gamma   90.00
#
_symmetry.space_group_name_H-M   'P 1'
#
loop_
_entity.id
_entity.type
_entity.pdbx_description
1 polymer ?
#
loop_
_entity_poly.entity_id
_entity_poly.type
_entity_poly.pdbx_seq_one_letter_code
_entity_poly.pdbx_strand_id
1 'polypeptide(L)'
;MVERDLHVDARADDAPWIREVTSTSASTEQARPRLSALLPIAAIRLRIPAMDWRAAVRASGEALVAAGITTPAYTDQMIATVEQLGPYIVIAPGIALAHARPSEAVLRPGLSWVTLAQPVRFGHKDNDPVTLIVGLAAPDSSSHVQGLATLAELLEDPTRRAALMAANTPRDVLGVITEYERRDVRGVGRG
;
A
#
# COMPACT_ATOMS: atom_id res chain seq x y z
N MET A 1 -79.67 -5.47 32.05
CA MET A 1 -78.58 -5.48 33.04
C MET A 1 -77.30 -5.31 32.23
N VAL A 2 -76.83 -4.08 31.99
CA VAL A 2 -75.67 -3.47 32.71
C VAL A 2 -74.47 -4.45 32.63
N GLU A 3 -73.31 -4.25 32.00
CA GLU A 3 -72.49 -3.15 31.43
C GLU A 3 -71.35 -3.88 30.63
N ARG A 4 -70.77 -3.35 29.53
CA ARG A 4 -69.47 -2.63 29.45
C ARG A 4 -68.34 -3.30 30.24
N ASP A 5 -67.08 -3.42 29.83
CA ASP A 5 -66.26 -2.94 28.71
C ASP A 5 -65.00 -3.85 28.74
N LEU A 6 -64.37 -4.10 27.58
CA LEU A 6 -62.95 -3.82 27.32
C LEU A 6 -62.54 -4.44 25.97
N HIS A 7 -62.54 -3.54 25.00
CA HIS A 7 -61.89 -3.63 23.72
C HIS A 7 -60.37 -3.51 23.90
N VAL A 8 -59.59 -4.37 23.24
CA VAL A 8 -58.50 -3.95 22.33
C VAL A 8 -58.12 -5.14 21.44
N ASP A 9 -58.23 -4.87 20.14
CA ASP A 9 -57.76 -5.63 18.99
C ASP A 9 -56.27 -5.98 19.08
N ALA A 10 -55.92 -7.20 18.67
CA ALA A 10 -54.69 -7.44 17.91
C ALA A 10 -54.98 -8.49 16.84
N ARG A 11 -55.02 -8.02 15.60
CA ARG A 11 -55.31 -8.76 14.38
C ARG A 11 -54.18 -9.76 14.10
N ALA A 12 -54.57 -10.89 13.52
CA ALA A 12 -53.70 -11.96 13.07
C ALA A 12 -52.81 -11.49 11.89
N ASP A 13 -51.58 -11.05 12.18
CA ASP A 13 -50.54 -10.78 11.16
C ASP A 13 -49.12 -11.21 11.65
N ASP A 14 -49.02 -12.19 12.55
CA ASP A 14 -47.75 -12.67 13.14
C ASP A 14 -47.05 -13.78 12.31
N ALA A 15 -46.59 -13.46 11.09
CA ALA A 15 -45.66 -14.32 10.36
C ALA A 15 -44.62 -13.52 9.56
N PRO A 16 -43.55 -13.01 10.22
CA PRO A 16 -42.63 -12.04 9.61
C PRO A 16 -41.53 -12.61 8.69
N TRP A 17 -41.55 -13.90 8.30
CA TRP A 17 -40.47 -14.49 7.47
C TRP A 17 -40.77 -14.58 5.97
N ILE A 18 -41.90 -14.04 5.49
CA ILE A 18 -42.22 -13.98 4.05
C ILE A 18 -42.67 -12.57 3.68
N ARG A 19 -41.70 -11.72 3.33
CA ARG A 19 -41.72 -10.63 2.32
C ARG A 19 -40.79 -9.49 2.75
N GLU A 20 -39.58 -9.47 2.19
CA GLU A 20 -39.05 -8.36 1.38
C GLU A 20 -37.59 -8.69 1.02
N VAL A 21 -37.44 -9.43 -0.08
CA VAL A 21 -36.17 -9.47 -0.81
C VAL A 21 -36.13 -8.20 -1.66
N THR A 22 -35.73 -7.07 -1.08
CA THR A 22 -35.08 -5.98 -1.82
C THR A 22 -34.55 -4.90 -0.88
N SER A 23 -33.26 -4.64 -1.06
CA SER A 23 -32.56 -3.37 -0.81
C SER A 23 -31.85 -3.15 0.53
N THR A 24 -30.53 -3.08 0.37
CA THR A 24 -29.60 -2.20 1.10
C THR A 24 -29.06 -2.70 2.43
N SER A 25 -28.11 -3.65 2.36
CA SER A 25 -26.86 -3.46 3.11
C SER A 25 -25.84 -2.87 2.16
N ALA A 26 -25.69 -1.53 2.20
CA ALA A 26 -24.47 -0.91 1.71
C ALA A 26 -23.32 -1.50 2.52
N SER A 27 -22.64 -2.50 1.95
CA SER A 27 -21.32 -2.91 2.39
C SER A 27 -20.50 -1.62 2.43
N THR A 28 -19.98 -1.26 3.60
CA THR A 28 -19.05 -0.13 3.67
C THR A 28 -17.82 -0.57 2.88
N GLU A 29 -17.76 -0.16 1.62
CA GLU A 29 -16.58 -0.31 0.77
C GLU A 29 -15.45 0.39 1.51
N GLN A 30 -14.57 -0.39 2.14
CA GLN A 30 -13.40 0.16 2.82
C GLN A 30 -12.60 0.91 1.76
N ALA A 31 -12.59 2.24 1.86
CA ALA A 31 -11.94 3.11 0.90
C ALA A 31 -10.47 2.69 0.74
N ARG A 32 -10.06 2.40 -0.50
CA ARG A 32 -8.70 2.00 -0.85
C ARG A 32 -7.70 2.98 -0.22
N PRO A 33 -6.71 2.50 0.55
CA PRO A 33 -5.77 3.39 1.22
C PRO A 33 -4.97 4.19 0.17
N ARG A 34 -4.89 5.51 0.38
CA ARG A 34 -4.10 6.40 -0.49
C ARG A 34 -2.61 6.17 -0.25
N LEU A 35 -1.87 5.91 -1.32
CA LEU A 35 -0.41 5.83 -1.31
C LEU A 35 0.21 7.14 -0.81
N SER A 36 -0.36 8.28 -1.20
CA SER A 36 0.09 9.61 -0.75
C SER A 36 0.01 9.79 0.76
N ALA A 37 -0.91 9.10 1.45
CA ALA A 37 -1.02 9.11 2.90
C ALA A 37 0.02 8.19 3.59
N LEU A 38 0.46 7.14 2.89
CA LEU A 38 1.44 6.17 3.41
C LEU A 38 2.90 6.56 3.10
N LEU A 39 3.13 7.41 2.11
CA LEU A 39 4.45 7.83 1.67
C LEU A 39 4.74 9.29 2.09
N PRO A 40 5.21 9.53 3.33
CA PRO A 40 5.59 10.87 3.74
C PRO A 40 6.79 11.36 2.91
N ILE A 41 6.85 12.66 2.65
CA ILE A 41 7.94 13.26 1.86
C ILE A 41 9.34 12.95 2.43
N ALA A 42 9.43 12.80 3.76
CA ALA A 42 10.65 12.45 4.47
C ALA A 42 11.13 11.01 4.20
N ALA A 43 10.29 10.14 3.65
CA ALA A 43 10.63 8.78 3.24
C ALA A 43 10.98 8.66 1.74
N ILE A 44 11.09 9.77 1.03
CA ILE A 44 11.48 9.79 -0.40
C ILE A 44 12.95 10.20 -0.52
N ARG A 45 13.74 9.38 -1.21
CA ARG A 45 15.13 9.66 -1.57
C ARG A 45 15.32 9.40 -3.06
N LEU A 46 16.01 10.31 -3.74
CA LEU A 46 16.16 10.22 -5.19
C LEU A 46 17.63 10.13 -5.57
N ARG A 47 17.91 9.27 -6.55
CA ARG A 47 19.25 9.09 -7.15
C ARG A 47 20.34 8.91 -6.09
N ILE A 48 20.11 8.02 -5.12
CA ILE A 48 21.11 7.72 -4.10
C ILE A 48 22.17 6.77 -4.67
N PRO A 49 23.45 6.92 -4.28
CA PRO A 49 24.46 5.92 -4.60
C PRO A 49 24.25 4.67 -3.73
N ALA A 50 24.32 3.48 -4.34
CA ALA A 50 24.36 2.20 -3.64
C ALA A 50 25.36 1.28 -4.35
N MET A 51 26.27 0.68 -3.59
CA MET A 51 27.32 -0.19 -4.14
C MET A 51 26.81 -1.60 -4.44
N ASP A 52 25.85 -2.07 -3.64
CA ASP A 52 25.25 -3.39 -3.74
C ASP A 52 23.78 -3.36 -3.29
N TRP A 53 23.11 -4.50 -3.40
CA TRP A 53 21.71 -4.61 -3.04
C TRP A 53 21.48 -4.34 -1.55
N ARG A 54 22.45 -4.65 -0.67
CA ARG A 54 22.35 -4.39 0.77
C ARG A 54 22.34 -2.90 1.05
N ALA A 55 23.22 -2.14 0.40
CA ALA A 55 23.23 -0.68 0.47
C ALA A 55 21.92 -0.08 -0.04
N ALA A 56 21.34 -0.64 -1.12
CA ALA A 56 20.06 -0.21 -1.65
C ALA A 56 18.88 -0.48 -0.68
N VAL A 57 18.81 -1.67 -0.09
CA VAL A 57 17.82 -2.01 0.95
C VAL A 57 18.01 -1.15 2.20
N ARG A 58 19.26 -0.91 2.61
CA ARG A 58 19.58 -0.05 3.75
C ARG A 58 19.11 1.38 3.54
N ALA A 59 19.34 1.97 2.36
CA ALA A 59 18.84 3.30 2.04
C ALA A 59 17.30 3.39 2.11
N SER A 60 16.60 2.33 1.69
CA SER A 60 15.15 2.23 1.83
C SER A 60 14.70 2.17 3.30
N GLY A 61 15.39 1.38 4.12
CA GLY A 61 15.15 1.28 5.55
C GLY A 61 15.44 2.58 6.32
N GLU A 62 16.55 3.26 6.01
CA GLU A 62 16.89 4.58 6.57
C GLU A 62 15.82 5.63 6.25
N ALA A 63 15.23 5.58 5.06
CA ALA A 63 14.12 6.46 4.69
C ALA A 63 12.85 6.17 5.51
N LEU A 64 12.54 4.90 5.81
CA LEU A 64 11.45 4.51 6.71
C LEU A 64 11.71 5.02 8.15
N VAL A 65 12.93 4.85 8.65
CA VAL A 65 13.34 5.30 9.99
C VAL A 65 13.27 6.82 10.10
N ALA A 66 13.78 7.56 9.11
CA ALA A 66 13.74 9.02 9.08
C ALA A 66 12.32 9.58 9.09
N ALA A 67 11.34 8.81 8.60
CA ALA A 67 9.92 9.16 8.64
C ALA A 67 9.20 8.68 9.91
N GLY A 68 9.89 8.03 10.85
CA GLY A 68 9.29 7.47 12.06
C GLY A 68 8.28 6.34 11.76
N ILE A 69 8.50 5.59 10.68
CA ILE A 69 7.65 4.44 10.30
C ILE A 69 8.17 3.18 11.00
N THR A 70 9.50 3.04 11.07
CA THR A 70 10.17 1.87 11.67
C THR A 70 11.35 2.27 12.53
N THR A 71 11.85 1.33 13.31
CA THR A 71 13.17 1.41 13.95
C THR A 71 14.26 0.84 13.02
N PRO A 72 15.56 1.08 13.28
CA PRO A 72 16.66 0.50 12.50
C PRO A 72 16.60 -1.04 12.40
N ALA A 73 16.11 -1.71 13.44
CA ALA A 73 16.00 -3.17 13.47
C ALA A 73 15.15 -3.73 12.32
N TYR A 74 14.17 -2.98 11.80
CA TYR A 74 13.38 -3.44 10.65
C TYR A 74 14.23 -3.50 9.36
N THR A 75 15.21 -2.61 9.22
CA THR A 75 16.15 -2.63 8.09
C THR A 75 17.00 -3.90 8.12
N ASP A 76 17.51 -4.27 9.29
CA ASP A 76 18.29 -5.50 9.47
C ASP A 76 17.43 -6.74 9.19
N GLN A 77 16.17 -6.74 9.62
CA GLN A 77 15.21 -7.80 9.30
C GLN A 77 14.96 -7.92 7.79
N MET A 78 14.81 -6.81 7.07
CA MET A 78 14.66 -6.82 5.60
C MET A 78 15.88 -7.44 4.92
N ILE A 79 17.09 -7.00 5.31
CA ILE A 79 18.35 -7.53 4.73
C ILE A 79 18.47 -9.02 5.02
N ALA A 80 18.31 -9.44 6.28
CA ALA A 80 18.40 -10.85 6.68
C ALA A 80 17.39 -11.73 5.92
N THR A 81 16.18 -11.22 5.66
CA THR A 81 15.16 -11.96 4.91
C THR A 81 15.59 -12.18 3.45
N VAL A 82 16.19 -11.18 2.81
CA VAL A 82 16.73 -11.32 1.44
C VAL A 82 17.94 -12.27 1.40
N GLU A 83 18.80 -12.26 2.43
CA GLU A 83 19.90 -13.22 2.51
C GLU A 83 19.42 -14.67 2.63
N GLN A 84 18.30 -14.89 3.33
CA GLN A 84 17.73 -16.22 3.55
C GLN A 84 16.91 -16.73 2.36
N LEU A 85 16.10 -15.85 1.76
CA LEU A 85 15.12 -16.24 0.73
C LEU A 85 15.56 -15.91 -0.70
N GLY A 86 16.71 -15.24 -0.85
CA GLY A 86 17.15 -14.70 -2.13
C GLY A 86 16.38 -13.44 -2.54
N PRO A 87 16.48 -13.01 -3.81
CA PRO A 87 15.96 -11.72 -4.26
C PRO A 87 14.43 -11.71 -4.51
N TYR A 88 13.64 -12.35 -3.64
CA TYR A 88 12.18 -12.43 -3.77
C TYR A 88 11.49 -11.06 -3.76
N ILE A 89 12.14 -10.05 -3.20
CA ILE A 89 11.67 -8.67 -3.18
C ILE A 89 11.72 -8.00 -4.56
N VAL A 90 12.41 -8.57 -5.56
CA VAL A 90 12.48 -8.01 -6.91
C VAL A 90 11.26 -8.49 -7.71
N ILE A 91 10.21 -7.68 -7.72
CA ILE A 91 8.87 -8.07 -8.18
C ILE A 91 8.58 -7.73 -9.66
N ALA A 92 9.35 -6.81 -10.25
CA ALA A 92 9.17 -6.37 -11.64
C ALA A 92 10.50 -5.81 -12.20
N PRO A 93 10.64 -5.66 -13.54
CA PRO A 93 11.87 -5.14 -14.13
C PRO A 93 12.28 -3.78 -13.55
N GLY A 94 13.42 -3.77 -12.88
CA GLY A 94 13.99 -2.58 -12.24
C GLY A 94 13.39 -2.21 -10.87
N ILE A 95 12.51 -3.02 -10.29
CA ILE A 95 11.73 -2.65 -9.10
C ILE A 95 11.89 -3.70 -8.00
N ALA A 96 12.31 -3.25 -6.82
CA ALA A 96 12.32 -4.04 -5.60
C ALA A 96 11.34 -3.48 -4.57
N LEU A 97 10.60 -4.36 -3.91
CA LEU A 97 9.69 -4.08 -2.81
C LEU A 97 10.29 -4.64 -1.51
N ALA A 98 11.11 -3.83 -0.84
CA ALA A 98 11.80 -4.24 0.38
C ALA A 98 10.82 -4.29 1.56
N HIS A 99 10.68 -5.47 2.17
CA HIS A 99 9.81 -5.71 3.32
C HIS A 99 10.28 -6.92 4.12
N ALA A 100 9.85 -7.02 5.38
CA ALA A 100 10.03 -8.19 6.22
C ALA A 100 8.68 -8.59 6.84
N ARG A 101 8.68 -9.64 7.67
CA ARG A 101 7.50 -9.98 8.47
C ARG A 101 7.16 -8.84 9.44
N PRO A 102 5.88 -8.66 9.80
CA PRO A 102 5.51 -7.73 10.87
C PRO A 102 6.29 -8.00 12.16
N SER A 103 6.71 -6.94 12.84
CA SER A 103 7.46 -7.01 14.10
C SER A 103 7.31 -5.70 14.89
N GLU A 104 7.72 -5.71 16.16
CA GLU A 104 7.78 -4.52 17.03
C GLU A 104 8.67 -3.39 16.47
N ALA A 105 9.50 -3.68 15.47
CA ALA A 105 10.29 -2.66 14.79
C ALA A 105 9.46 -1.79 13.84
N VAL A 106 8.20 -2.17 13.55
CA VAL A 106 7.25 -1.38 12.76
C VAL A 106 6.36 -0.57 13.70
N LEU A 107 6.55 0.75 13.70
CA LEU A 107 5.84 1.66 14.63
C LEU A 107 4.46 2.05 14.10
N ARG A 108 4.31 2.10 12.77
CA ARG A 108 3.07 2.40 12.06
C ARG A 108 3.15 1.96 10.60
N PRO A 109 2.03 1.81 9.89
CA PRO A 109 2.03 1.62 8.44
C PRO A 109 2.75 2.75 7.69
N GLY A 110 3.48 2.40 6.63
CA GLY A 110 4.08 3.38 5.75
C GLY A 110 4.97 2.80 4.65
N LEU A 111 5.30 3.68 3.71
CA LEU A 111 6.17 3.40 2.57
C LEU A 111 7.42 4.28 2.60
N SER A 112 8.47 3.80 1.96
CA SER A 112 9.58 4.63 1.49
C SER A 112 9.75 4.48 -0.01
N TRP A 113 10.35 5.48 -0.65
CA TRP A 113 10.58 5.53 -2.09
C TRP A 113 12.01 5.93 -2.37
N VAL A 114 12.81 5.01 -2.91
CA VAL A 114 14.24 5.22 -3.15
C VAL A 114 14.59 4.90 -4.59
N THR A 115 15.02 5.92 -5.36
CA THR A 115 15.63 5.67 -6.68
C THR A 115 17.15 5.67 -6.58
N LEU A 116 17.79 4.78 -7.34
CA LEU A 116 19.24 4.63 -7.37
C LEU A 116 19.87 5.51 -8.45
N ALA A 117 21.04 6.08 -8.15
CA ALA A 117 21.84 6.84 -9.10
C ALA A 117 22.35 5.95 -10.24
N GLN A 118 22.62 4.68 -9.94
CA GLN A 118 23.06 3.66 -10.88
C GLN A 118 22.29 2.37 -10.61
N PRO A 119 21.88 1.60 -11.65
CA PRO A 119 21.19 0.34 -11.45
C PRO A 119 22.05 -0.67 -10.67
N VAL A 120 21.45 -1.39 -9.72
CA VAL A 120 22.12 -2.38 -8.86
C VAL A 120 21.56 -3.76 -9.11
N ARG A 121 22.42 -4.77 -9.24
CA ARG A 121 22.00 -6.17 -9.38
C ARG A 121 21.69 -6.79 -8.01
N PHE A 122 20.51 -7.39 -7.90
CA PHE A 122 20.08 -8.15 -6.72
C PHE A 122 20.30 -9.66 -6.89
N GLY A 123 20.65 -10.11 -8.10
CA GLY A 123 20.76 -11.52 -8.46
C GLY A 123 19.45 -12.10 -8.99
N HIS A 124 18.47 -11.27 -9.33
CA HIS A 124 17.21 -11.74 -9.91
C HIS A 124 17.37 -11.99 -11.41
N LYS A 125 16.94 -13.15 -11.90
CA LYS A 125 17.20 -13.61 -13.28
C LYS A 125 16.63 -12.66 -14.36
N ASP A 126 15.37 -12.26 -14.21
CA ASP A 126 14.63 -11.58 -15.29
C ASP A 126 14.38 -10.08 -15.05
N ASN A 127 14.57 -9.61 -13.81
CA ASN A 127 14.13 -8.28 -13.36
C ASN A 127 15.27 -7.35 -12.97
N ASP A 128 16.51 -7.86 -12.92
CA ASP A 128 17.70 -7.04 -12.72
C ASP A 128 18.04 -6.21 -13.97
N PRO A 129 18.75 -5.08 -13.82
CA PRO A 129 19.14 -4.46 -12.56
C PRO A 129 18.03 -3.57 -11.96
N VAL A 130 17.99 -3.47 -10.64
CA VAL A 130 17.05 -2.63 -9.88
C VAL A 130 17.45 -1.15 -9.96
N THR A 131 16.47 -0.27 -10.15
CA THR A 131 16.63 1.20 -10.13
C THR A 131 15.69 1.89 -9.13
N LEU A 132 14.61 1.22 -8.72
CA LEU A 132 13.66 1.69 -7.73
C LEU A 132 13.52 0.65 -6.61
N ILE A 133 13.61 1.12 -5.36
CA ILE A 133 13.31 0.35 -4.17
C ILE A 133 12.18 1.05 -3.44
N VAL A 134 11.08 0.33 -3.22
CA VAL A 134 9.98 0.78 -2.37
C VAL A 134 10.04 -0.03 -1.08
N GLY A 135 10.25 0.64 0.06
CA GLY A 135 10.15 0.01 1.37
C GLY A 135 8.70 -0.07 1.81
N LEU A 136 8.29 -1.21 2.34
CA LEU A 136 6.95 -1.42 2.89
C LEU A 136 7.07 -1.90 4.34
N ALA A 137 6.44 -1.15 5.24
CA ALA A 137 6.30 -1.51 6.63
C ALA A 137 4.83 -1.39 7.01
N ALA A 138 4.26 -2.47 7.54
CA ALA A 138 3.00 -2.37 8.28
C ALA A 138 2.87 -3.52 9.29
N PRO A 139 2.08 -3.32 10.35
CA PRO A 139 2.09 -4.15 11.56
C PRO A 139 1.20 -5.40 11.46
N ASP A 140 0.29 -5.48 10.49
CA ASP A 140 -0.66 -6.60 10.34
C ASP A 140 -0.75 -7.06 8.87
N SER A 141 -0.98 -8.33 8.58
CA SER A 141 -0.94 -8.83 7.19
C SER A 141 -2.06 -8.33 6.26
N SER A 142 -3.06 -7.60 6.76
CA SER A 142 -4.32 -7.34 6.03
C SER A 142 -4.33 -6.01 5.29
N SER A 143 -3.76 -4.96 5.88
CA SER A 143 -3.78 -3.59 5.33
C SER A 143 -2.78 -3.38 4.17
N HIS A 144 -1.72 -4.19 4.08
CA HIS A 144 -0.67 -4.04 3.06
C HIS A 144 -1.12 -4.39 1.64
N VAL A 145 -1.96 -5.41 1.50
CA VAL A 145 -2.26 -6.01 0.18
C VAL A 145 -2.94 -5.01 -0.75
N GLN A 146 -3.83 -4.16 -0.21
CA GLN A 146 -4.53 -3.15 -1.01
C GLN A 146 -3.59 -2.02 -1.46
N GLY A 147 -2.71 -1.53 -0.57
CA GLY A 147 -1.71 -0.52 -0.92
C GLY A 147 -0.72 -1.04 -1.97
N LEU A 148 -0.38 -2.33 -1.91
CA LEU A 148 0.47 -2.99 -2.90
C LEU A 148 -0.17 -3.08 -4.27
N ALA A 149 -1.46 -3.42 -4.34
CA ALA A 149 -2.19 -3.40 -5.61
C ALA A 149 -2.17 -1.99 -6.24
N THR A 150 -2.39 -0.95 -5.43
CA THR A 150 -2.33 0.45 -5.91
C THR A 150 -0.95 0.82 -6.46
N LEU A 151 0.10 0.41 -5.76
CA LEU A 151 1.47 0.65 -6.17
C LEU A 151 1.80 -0.11 -7.47
N ALA A 152 1.36 -1.35 -7.61
CA ALA A 152 1.55 -2.14 -8.81
C ALA A 152 0.89 -1.48 -10.03
N GLU A 153 -0.40 -1.13 -9.93
CA GLU A 153 -1.15 -0.44 -10.99
C GLU A 153 -0.54 0.92 -11.38
N LEU A 154 0.01 1.64 -10.39
CA LEU A 154 0.73 2.89 -10.64
C LEU A 154 1.97 2.65 -11.51
N LEU A 155 2.73 1.59 -11.20
CA LEU A 155 4.01 1.26 -11.82
C LEU A 155 3.89 0.50 -13.15
N GLU A 156 2.78 -0.17 -13.40
CA GLU A 156 2.48 -0.87 -14.66
C GLU A 156 2.28 0.08 -15.84
N ASP A 157 1.80 1.30 -15.60
CA ASP A 157 1.63 2.31 -16.65
C ASP A 157 2.99 2.90 -17.06
N PRO A 158 3.43 2.74 -18.32
CA PRO A 158 4.74 3.20 -18.76
C PRO A 158 4.92 4.71 -18.67
N THR A 159 3.85 5.49 -18.83
CA THR A 159 3.88 6.95 -18.77
C THR A 159 4.09 7.41 -17.33
N ARG A 160 3.34 6.82 -16.38
CA ARG A 160 3.50 7.12 -14.95
C ARG A 160 4.85 6.65 -14.43
N ARG A 161 5.28 5.45 -14.81
CA ARG A 161 6.62 4.94 -14.47
C ARG A 161 7.71 5.86 -15.00
N ALA A 162 7.64 6.31 -16.26
CA ALA A 162 8.61 7.26 -16.81
C ALA A 162 8.62 8.58 -16.03
N ALA A 163 7.46 9.13 -15.68
CA ALA A 163 7.36 10.37 -14.88
C ALA A 163 7.96 10.21 -13.48
N LEU A 164 7.70 9.07 -12.81
CA LEU A 164 8.26 8.75 -11.50
C LEU A 164 9.79 8.60 -11.55
N MET A 165 10.33 7.99 -12.60
CA MET A 165 11.78 7.84 -12.77
C MET A 165 12.48 9.13 -13.19
N ALA A 166 11.77 10.07 -13.82
CA ALA A 166 12.27 11.39 -14.20
C ALA A 166 12.14 12.47 -13.10
N ALA A 167 11.48 12.13 -11.98
CA ALA A 167 11.29 13.04 -10.85
C ALA A 167 12.64 13.57 -10.31
N ASN A 168 12.72 14.88 -10.11
CA ASN A 168 13.92 15.54 -9.59
C ASN A 168 13.81 15.89 -8.11
N THR A 169 12.57 15.98 -7.61
CA THR A 169 12.28 16.29 -6.21
C THR A 169 11.30 15.28 -5.59
N PRO A 170 11.33 15.08 -4.27
CA PRO A 170 10.31 14.32 -3.56
C PRO A 170 8.87 14.79 -3.84
N ARG A 171 8.67 16.08 -4.10
CA ARG A 171 7.36 16.64 -4.44
C ARG A 171 6.88 16.18 -5.82
N ASP A 172 7.79 15.99 -6.78
CA ASP A 172 7.43 15.51 -8.12
C ASP A 172 6.85 14.09 -8.04
N VAL A 173 7.49 13.21 -7.25
CA VAL A 173 6.99 11.84 -6.99
C VAL A 173 5.59 11.88 -6.39
N LEU A 174 5.40 12.67 -5.33
CA LEU A 174 4.09 12.85 -4.70
C LEU A 174 3.06 13.45 -5.67
N GLY A 175 3.48 14.37 -6.54
CA GLY A 175 2.63 14.96 -7.57
C GLY A 175 2.08 13.92 -8.53
N VAL A 176 2.93 13.01 -9.02
CA VAL A 176 2.52 11.91 -9.91
C VAL A 176 1.56 10.96 -9.21
N ILE A 177 1.87 10.55 -7.97
CA ILE A 177 1.02 9.66 -7.16
C ILE A 177 -0.36 10.30 -6.92
N THR A 178 -0.38 11.56 -6.50
CA THR A 178 -1.63 12.28 -6.18
C THR A 178 -2.47 12.54 -7.43
N GLU A 179 -1.85 12.73 -8.60
CA GLU A 179 -2.57 12.82 -9.88
C GLU A 179 -3.22 11.49 -10.25
N TYR A 180 -2.52 10.37 -10.09
CA TYR A 180 -3.08 9.03 -10.29
C TYR A 180 -4.28 8.79 -9.37
N GLU A 181 -4.14 9.05 -8.07
CA GLU A 181 -5.22 8.88 -7.09
C GLU A 181 -6.45 9.75 -7.40
N ARG A 182 -6.25 10.99 -7.89
CA ARG A 182 -7.36 11.87 -8.30
C ARG A 182 -8.12 11.36 -9.53
N ARG A 183 -7.45 10.63 -10.42
CA ARG A 183 -8.06 10.04 -11.62
C ARG A 183 -8.75 8.72 -11.32
N ASP A 184 -8.20 7.91 -10.42
CA ASP A 184 -8.79 6.64 -9.97
C ASP A 184 -10.17 6.88 -9.33
N VAL A 185 -10.29 7.89 -8.47
CA VAL A 185 -11.57 8.32 -7.87
C VAL A 185 -12.61 8.76 -8.91
N ARG A 186 -12.18 9.21 -10.10
CA ARG A 186 -13.09 9.63 -11.20
C ARG A 186 -13.42 8.49 -12.17
N GLY A 187 -12.74 7.35 -12.08
CA GLY A 187 -12.90 6.20 -12.99
C GLY A 187 -14.05 5.24 -12.62
N VAL A 188 -14.52 5.26 -11.36
CA VAL A 188 -15.58 4.35 -10.85
C VAL A 188 -16.99 4.72 -11.36
N GLY A 189 -17.12 5.71 -12.24
CA GLY A 189 -18.41 6.23 -12.73
C GLY A 189 -18.78 5.92 -14.19
N ARG A 190 -18.09 5.02 -14.89
CA ARG A 190 -18.49 4.62 -16.27
C ARG A 190 -18.20 3.14 -16.54
N GLY A 191 -19.22 2.32 -16.32
CA GLY A 191 -19.39 0.97 -16.81
C GLY A 191 -20.88 0.67 -16.90
#